data_AF-A0A1G2R681-F1
#
_entry.id   AF-A0A1G2R681-F1
#
_cell.length_a   1.000
_cell.length_b   1.000
_cell.length_c   1.000
_cell.angle_alpha   90.00
_cell.angle_beta   90.00
_cell.angle_gamma   90.00
#
_symmetry.space_group_name_H-M   'P 1'
#
loop_
_entity.id
_entity.type
_entity.pdbx_description
1 polymer ?
#
loop_
_entity_poly.entity_id
_entity_poly.type
_entity_poly.pdbx_seq_one_letter_code
_entity_poly.pdbx_strand_id
1 'polypeptide(L)' 'MTKKQQFLEAHNKLSPVGMQATTSLLSRFRIEKTALFKDEEWSIEKLRRPFILWLTSLTVEEKKGIESESQLSKKTQR' A
#
# COMPACT_ATOMS: atom_id res chain seq x y z
N MET A 1 10.06 -13.00 -5.67
CA MET A 1 8.97 -12.02 -5.50
C MET A 1 8.28 -12.30 -4.18
N THR A 2 8.10 -11.30 -3.31
CA THR A 2 7.30 -11.47 -2.08
C THR A 2 5.79 -11.44 -2.43
N LYS A 3 4.92 -12.10 -1.64
CA LYS A 3 3.45 -12.08 -1.87
C LYS A 3 2.90 -10.64 -1.92
N LYS A 4 3.50 -9.74 -1.13
CA LYS A 4 3.21 -8.30 -1.12
C LYS A 4 3.50 -7.63 -2.46
N GLN A 5 4.64 -7.94 -3.09
CA GLN A 5 4.99 -7.40 -4.41
C GLN A 5 4.06 -7.92 -5.50
N GLN A 6 3.72 -9.21 -5.46
CA GLN A 6 2.76 -9.79 -6.41
C GLN A 6 1.38 -9.10 -6.31
N PHE A 7 0.91 -8.84 -5.09
CA PHE A 7 -0.31 -8.06 -4.88
C PHE A 7 -0.18 -6.65 -5.45
N LEU A 8 0.96 -5.97 -5.21
CA LEU A 8 1.18 -4.62 -5.71
C LEU A 8 1.12 -4.56 -7.23
N GLU A 9 1.84 -5.45 -7.90
CA GLU A 9 1.86 -5.52 -9.37
C GLU A 9 0.48 -5.85 -9.93
N ALA A 10 -0.23 -6.81 -9.34
CA ALA A 10 -1.59 -7.16 -9.75
C ALA A 10 -2.58 -6.00 -9.55
N HIS A 11 -2.50 -5.29 -8.42
CA HIS A 11 -3.30 -4.09 -8.16
C HIS A 11 -2.97 -2.98 -9.16
N ASN A 12 -1.69 -2.66 -9.37
CA ASN A 12 -1.25 -1.58 -10.25
C ASN A 12 -1.55 -1.86 -11.73
N LYS A 13 -1.51 -3.13 -12.16
CA LYS A 13 -1.87 -3.55 -13.52
C LYS A 13 -3.36 -3.37 -13.80
N LEU A 14 -4.20 -3.53 -12.76
CA LEU A 14 -5.66 -3.45 -12.88
C LEU A 14 -6.22 -2.08 -12.44
N SER A 15 -5.35 -1.15 -12.04
CA SER A 15 -5.73 0.18 -11.55
C SER A 15 -5.27 1.26 -12.52
N PRO A 16 -6.06 2.33 -12.70
CA PRO A 16 -5.62 3.49 -13.48
C PRO A 16 -4.42 4.18 -12.80
N VAL A 17 -3.66 4.96 -13.57
CA VAL A 17 -2.40 5.60 -13.12
C VAL A 17 -2.57 6.37 -11.80
N GLY A 18 -3.68 7.09 -11.61
CA GLY A 18 -3.97 7.85 -10.37
C GLY A 18 -4.36 7.01 -9.15
N MET A 19 -4.54 5.69 -9.31
CA MET A 19 -4.86 4.73 -8.24
C MET A 19 -3.78 3.66 -8.07
N GLN A 20 -2.64 3.83 -8.76
CA GLN A 20 -1.49 2.98 -8.52
C GLN A 20 -0.97 3.26 -7.10
N ALA A 21 -0.61 2.18 -6.43
CA ALA A 21 -0.07 2.23 -5.08
C ALA A 21 1.44 2.00 -5.10
N THR A 22 2.06 2.33 -3.97
CA THR A 22 3.46 2.05 -3.70
C THR A 22 3.58 1.06 -2.54
N THR A 23 4.76 0.46 -2.41
CA THR A 23 5.07 -0.48 -1.31
C THR A 23 4.87 0.13 0.08
N SER A 24 5.04 1.46 0.20
CA SER A 24 4.83 2.23 1.43
C SER A 24 3.37 2.33 1.82
N LEU A 25 2.48 2.61 0.85
CA LEU A 25 1.02 2.57 1.05
C LEU A 25 0.54 1.19 1.50
N LEU A 26 1.09 0.12 0.93
CA LEU A 26 0.80 -1.24 1.36
C LEU A 26 1.29 -1.54 2.78
N SER A 27 2.48 -1.06 3.15
CA SER A 27 2.97 -1.20 4.53
C SER A 27 2.03 -0.50 5.52
N ARG A 28 1.60 0.72 5.17
CA ARG A 28 0.70 1.52 6.00
C ARG A 28 -0.68 0.86 6.13
N PHE A 29 -1.25 0.42 5.02
CA PHE A 29 -2.51 -0.33 5.01
C PHE A 29 -2.43 -1.57 5.90
N ARG A 30 -1.32 -2.32 5.87
CA ARG A 30 -1.14 -3.49 6.74
C ARG A 30 -1.15 -3.10 8.22
N ILE A 31 -0.52 -1.98 8.59
CA ILE A 31 -0.47 -1.49 9.98
C ILE A 31 -1.85 -1.00 10.44
N GLU A 32 -2.59 -0.30 9.59
CA GLU A 32 -3.91 0.24 9.95
C GLU A 32 -5.02 -0.80 9.94
N LYS A 33 -4.92 -1.77 9.02
CA LYS A 33 -5.93 -2.81 8.82
C LYS A 33 -5.41 -4.19 9.17
N THR A 34 -4.56 -4.30 10.20
CA THR A 34 -4.00 -5.58 10.70
C THR A 34 -5.07 -6.66 10.91
N ALA A 35 -6.27 -6.26 11.35
CA ALA A 35 -7.42 -7.15 11.54
C ALA A 35 -7.89 -7.88 10.25
N LEU A 36 -7.61 -7.32 9.06
CA LEU A 36 -7.90 -7.96 7.77
C LEU A 36 -6.83 -9.00 7.38
N PHE A 37 -5.67 -8.98 8.04
CA PHE A 37 -4.53 -9.86 7.78
C PHE A 37 -4.42 -10.92 8.87
N LYS A 38 -5.38 -11.86 8.93
CA LYS A 38 -5.34 -12.96 9.90
C LYS A 38 -4.21 -13.97 9.63
N ASP A 39 -3.81 -14.15 8.37
CA ASP A 39 -2.85 -15.20 7.96
C ASP A 39 -1.67 -14.65 7.13
N GLU A 40 -1.38 -13.35 7.24
CA GLU A 40 -0.39 -12.65 6.38
C GLU A 40 -0.64 -12.81 4.87
N GLU A 41 -1.86 -13.20 4.50
CA GLU A 41 -2.21 -13.55 3.13
C GLU A 41 -2.51 -12.28 2.32
N TRP A 42 -1.59 -11.91 1.42
CA TRP A 42 -1.77 -10.83 0.44
C TRP A 42 -2.69 -11.25 -0.72
N SER A 43 -3.93 -11.64 -0.40
CA SER A 43 -4.92 -12.09 -1.38
C SER A 43 -5.56 -10.93 -2.13
N ILE A 44 -5.44 -10.91 -3.47
CA ILE A 44 -6.07 -9.88 -4.32
C ILE A 44 -7.59 -9.86 -4.14
N GLU A 45 -8.24 -11.02 -4.14
CA GLU A 45 -9.70 -11.11 -4.07
C GLU A 45 -10.27 -10.55 -2.76
N LYS A 46 -9.55 -10.76 -1.65
CA LYS A 46 -9.98 -10.35 -0.31
C LYS A 46 -9.56 -8.92 0.02
N LEU A 47 -8.34 -8.53 -0.33
CA LEU A 47 -7.74 -7.28 0.11
C LEU A 47 -7.89 -6.13 -0.89
N ARG A 48 -8.08 -6.41 -2.19
CA ARG A 48 -8.10 -5.33 -3.19
C ARG A 48 -9.23 -4.33 -2.96
N ARG A 49 -10.44 -4.80 -2.66
CA ARG A 49 -11.58 -3.93 -2.37
C ARG A 49 -11.36 -3.05 -1.12
N PRO A 50 -11.04 -3.63 0.06
CA PRO A 50 -10.77 -2.80 1.24
C PRO A 50 -9.52 -1.92 1.07
N PHE A 51 -8.53 -2.36 0.28
CA PHE A 51 -7.37 -1.54 -0.05
C PHE A 51 -7.73 -0.34 -0.91
N ILE A 52 -8.54 -0.52 -1.97
CA ILE A 52 -9.03 0.59 -2.79
C ILE A 52 -9.85 1.55 -1.93
N LEU A 53 -10.77 1.05 -1.10
CA LEU A 53 -11.59 1.87 -0.22
C LEU A 53 -10.74 2.72 0.74
N TRP A 54 -9.71 2.10 1.34
CA TRP A 54 -8.75 2.82 2.17
C TRP A 54 -7.94 3.83 1.37
N LEU A 55 -7.45 3.46 0.18
CA LEU A 55 -6.69 4.34 -0.71
C LEU A 55 -7.51 5.54 -1.20
N THR A 56 -8.82 5.36 -1.41
CA THR A 56 -9.74 6.47 -1.77
C THR A 56 -10.13 7.30 -0.56
N SER A 57 -10.03 6.76 0.65
CA SER A 57 -10.28 7.49 1.90
C SER A 57 -9.13 8.44 2.27
N LEU A 58 -7.92 8.19 1.77
CA LEU A 58 -6.76 9.03 2.03
C LEU A 58 -6.79 10.30 1.19
N THR A 59 -6.51 11.43 1.84
CA THR A 59 -6.27 12.71 1.16
C THR A 59 -4.95 12.69 0.37
N VAL A 60 -4.81 13.62 -0.57
CA VAL A 60 -3.57 13.77 -1.37
C VAL A 60 -2.36 14.05 -0.46
N GLU A 61 -2.57 14.81 0.62
CA GLU A 61 -1.53 15.15 1.59
C GLU A 61 -1.09 13.93 2.39
N GLU A 62 -2.01 13.09 2.84
CA GLU A 62 -1.69 11.84 3.54
C GLU A 62 -0.94 10.86 2.65
N LYS A 63 -1.38 10.70 1.40
CA LYS A 63 -0.66 9.86 0.41
C LYS A 63 0.78 10.35 0.24
N LYS A 64 0.95 11.65 0.03
CA LYS A 64 2.27 12.26 -0.11
C LYS A 64 3.11 12.09 1.14
N GLY A 65 2.54 12.21 2.34
CA GLY A 65 3.22 11.96 3.62
C GLY A 65 3.77 10.55 3.73
N ILE A 66 2.96 9.54 3.42
CA ILE A 66 3.33 8.12 3.47
C ILE A 66 4.44 7.79 2.45
N GLU A 67 4.40 8.41 1.28
CA GLU A 67 5.44 8.26 0.25
C GLU A 67 6.75 8.99 0.63
N SER A 68 6.63 10.12 1.34
CA SER A 68 7.76 10.93 1.80
C SER A 68 8.51 10.30 2.97
N GLU A 69 7.81 9.62 3.89
CA GLU A 69 8.44 8.88 5.00
C GLU A 69 9.42 7.82 4.50
N SER A 70 9.11 7.17 3.37
CA SER A 70 10.00 6.18 2.76
C SER A 70 11.27 6.79 2.13
N GLN A 71 11.29 8.11 1.88
CA GLN A 71 12.47 8.85 1.40
C GLN A 71 13.31 9.41 2.55
N LEU A 72 12.71 9.66 3.73
CA LEU A 72 13.41 10.22 4.88
C LEU A 72 14.37 9.21 5.53
N SER A 73 14.02 7.91 5.52
CA SER A 73 14.91 6.85 6.05
C SER A 73 16.20 6.63 5.26
N LYS A 74 16.38 7.27 4.10
CA LYS A 74 17.63 7.21 3.31
C LYS A 74 18.62 8.34 3.61
N LYS A 75 18.29 9.30 4.48
CA LYS A 75 19.08 10.53 4.68
C LYS A 75 19.89 10.62 6.00
N THR A 76 19.83 9.63 6.88
CA THR A 76 20.53 9.67 8.20
C THR A 76 21.71 8.70 8.29
N GLN A 77 22.47 8.54 7.21
CA GLN A 77 23.82 7.98 7.32
C GLN A 77 24.76 8.83 6.46
N ARG A 78 25.23 9.93 7.03
CA ARG A 78 26.40 10.68 6.56
C ARG A 78 27.26 11.00 7.76
#